data_AF-A0A920YHB7-F1
#
_entry.id   AF-A0A920YHB7-F1
#
_cell.length_a   1.000
_cell.length_b   1.000
_cell.length_c   1.000
_cell.angle_alpha   90.00
_cell.angle_beta   90.00
_cell.angle_gamma   90.00
#
_symmetry.space_group_name_H-M   'P 1'
#
loop_
_entity.id
_entity.type
_entity.pdbx_description
1 polymer ?
#
loop_
_entity_poly.entity_id
_entity_poly.type
_entity_poly.pdbx_seq_one_letter_code
_entity_poly.pdbx_strand_id
1 'polypeptide(L)'
;MSPWTPSEQQPGIVSAEPWWRHHGFTENPFALREAGREPRLSEYFVHGPDYDAIKGSPDDPQTAIVFAARGCGKSAYRRMIQTSCRPDDDESPVLAVPYTDFTDVLSAARSPADVTMEMHVEALLGSAAVTLLRELLRRPASFDYLPFESRAFFKWLTHTYAPRILRPLNLIEELKAVGECLKIEERTMRDATRSHERFLEWLERLSMDGNRWARLLLNILRTQPVPPPDRVMRNPAALVREFVDLARQSGLQGVYFLVDGLDEVRPTVSDPTAVADLVAPLLAELPLLELP
;
A
#
# COMPACT_ATOMS: atom_id res chain seq x y z
N MET A 1 24.91 -63.78 22.11
CA MET A 1 25.10 -62.31 22.11
C MET A 1 24.45 -61.76 20.86
N SER A 2 23.20 -61.33 20.97
CA SER A 2 22.49 -60.67 19.88
C SER A 2 22.88 -59.18 19.88
N PRO A 3 23.15 -58.56 18.71
CA PRO A 3 23.49 -57.15 18.66
C PRO A 3 22.27 -56.31 19.04
N TRP A 4 22.45 -55.43 20.02
CA TRP A 4 21.52 -54.36 20.34
C TRP A 4 21.57 -53.36 19.18
N THR A 5 20.52 -53.29 18.36
CA THR A 5 20.32 -52.19 17.41
C THR A 5 19.73 -51.01 18.15
N PRO A 6 20.39 -49.84 18.21
CA PRO A 6 19.73 -48.62 18.64
C PRO A 6 18.68 -48.29 17.57
N SER A 7 17.41 -48.31 17.93
CA SER A 7 16.38 -47.67 17.12
C SER A 7 16.63 -46.16 17.17
N GLU A 8 17.28 -45.61 16.14
CA GLU A 8 17.18 -44.18 15.84
C GLU A 8 15.73 -43.88 15.48
N GLN A 9 14.92 -43.62 16.50
CA GLN A 9 13.69 -42.88 16.31
C GLN A 9 14.10 -41.47 15.89
N GLN A 10 13.90 -41.15 14.62
CA GLN A 10 13.82 -39.76 14.17
C GLN A 10 12.93 -39.00 15.17
N PRO A 11 13.38 -37.85 15.72
CA PRO A 11 12.53 -37.08 16.60
C PRO A 11 11.25 -36.75 15.84
N GLY A 12 10.15 -37.37 16.27
CA GLY A 12 8.85 -37.16 15.66
C GLY A 12 8.58 -35.67 15.64
N ILE A 13 8.16 -35.15 14.49
CA ILE A 13 7.71 -33.77 14.36
C ILE A 13 6.59 -33.58 15.38
N VAL A 14 6.90 -32.95 16.51
CA VAL A 14 5.92 -32.63 17.54
C VAL A 14 5.01 -31.59 16.89
N SER A 15 3.78 -31.96 16.59
CA SER A 15 2.79 -31.00 16.09
C SER A 15 2.62 -29.91 17.15
N ALA A 16 2.81 -28.65 16.75
CA ALA A 16 2.59 -27.50 17.64
C ALA A 16 1.08 -27.29 17.94
N GLU A 17 0.19 -27.99 17.24
CA GLU A 17 -1.28 -27.88 17.34
C GLU A 17 -1.85 -27.95 18.76
N PRO A 18 -1.44 -28.90 19.62
CA PRO A 18 -1.95 -28.94 20.98
C PRO A 18 -1.62 -27.67 21.77
N TRP A 19 -0.45 -27.06 21.52
CA TRP A 19 -0.02 -25.84 22.22
C TRP A 19 -0.89 -24.65 21.82
N TRP A 20 -1.03 -24.35 20.52
CA TRP A 20 -1.75 -23.14 20.12
C TRP A 20 -3.27 -23.28 20.32
N ARG A 21 -3.85 -24.48 20.17
CA ARG A 21 -5.25 -24.72 20.56
C ARG A 21 -5.47 -24.54 22.07
N HIS A 22 -4.53 -25.00 22.91
CA HIS A 22 -4.60 -24.78 24.35
C HIS A 22 -4.60 -23.29 24.71
N HIS A 23 -3.86 -22.48 23.96
CA HIS A 23 -3.80 -21.03 24.12
C HIS A 23 -4.92 -20.26 23.37
N GLY A 24 -5.93 -20.95 22.84
CA GLY A 24 -7.12 -20.32 22.25
C GLY A 24 -7.00 -19.88 20.80
N PHE A 25 -5.90 -20.20 20.12
CA PHE A 25 -5.75 -19.94 18.69
C PHE A 25 -6.56 -20.94 17.86
N THR A 26 -7.21 -20.47 16.80
CA THR A 26 -7.97 -21.32 15.85
C THR A 26 -7.15 -21.81 14.67
N GLU A 27 -5.99 -21.21 14.41
CA GLU A 27 -4.96 -21.69 13.48
C GLU A 27 -3.54 -21.44 14.03
N ASN A 28 -2.51 -22.00 13.38
CA ASN A 28 -1.13 -21.86 13.85
C ASN A 28 -0.64 -20.39 13.69
N PRO A 29 -0.45 -19.63 14.80
CA PRO A 29 -0.06 -18.22 14.72
C PRO A 29 1.40 -18.01 14.26
N PHE A 30 2.15 -19.09 14.06
CA PHE A 30 3.55 -19.10 13.57
C PHE A 30 3.68 -19.81 12.22
N ALA A 31 2.57 -20.00 11.49
CA ALA A 31 2.59 -20.66 10.18
C ALA A 31 3.43 -19.88 9.16
N LEU A 32 3.44 -18.54 9.27
CA LEU A 32 4.17 -17.65 8.39
C LEU A 32 5.35 -17.01 9.13
N ARG A 33 6.51 -17.00 8.47
CA ARG A 33 7.71 -16.32 8.98
C ARG A 33 7.68 -14.81 8.76
N GLU A 34 6.90 -14.36 7.77
CA GLU A 34 6.81 -12.96 7.37
C GLU A 34 5.53 -12.34 7.94
N ALA A 35 5.69 -11.46 8.94
CA ALA A 35 4.55 -10.79 9.58
C ALA A 35 3.70 -9.97 8.58
N GLY A 36 4.29 -9.49 7.48
CA GLY A 36 3.57 -8.76 6.43
C GLY A 36 2.53 -9.61 5.69
N ARG A 37 2.63 -10.95 5.74
CA ARG A 37 1.70 -11.88 5.09
C ARG A 37 0.72 -12.53 6.06
N GLU A 38 0.80 -12.17 7.33
CA GLU A 38 0.01 -12.79 8.39
C GLU A 38 -1.38 -12.14 8.48
N PRO A 39 -2.46 -12.82 8.04
CA PRO A 39 -3.80 -12.24 8.01
C PRO A 39 -4.33 -11.87 9.39
N ARG A 40 -3.92 -12.57 10.46
CA ARG A 40 -4.48 -12.39 11.80
C ARG A 40 -3.53 -11.73 12.78
N LEU A 41 -2.51 -11.05 12.25
CA LEU A 41 -1.49 -10.39 13.06
C LEU A 41 -2.10 -9.51 14.17
N SER A 42 -3.21 -8.81 13.88
CA SER A 42 -3.89 -7.92 14.83
C SER A 42 -4.45 -8.64 16.06
N GLU A 43 -4.76 -9.93 15.98
CA GLU A 43 -5.36 -10.68 17.08
C GLU A 43 -4.37 -11.01 18.21
N TYR A 44 -3.08 -10.97 17.91
CA TYR A 44 -2.02 -11.35 18.85
C TYR A 44 -0.81 -10.42 18.79
N PHE A 45 -0.91 -9.30 18.07
CA PHE A 45 0.10 -8.26 18.12
C PHE A 45 0.10 -7.63 19.52
N VAL A 46 1.29 -7.55 20.11
CA VAL A 46 1.49 -6.88 21.39
C VAL A 46 1.96 -5.47 21.11
N HIS A 47 1.15 -4.48 21.46
CA HIS A 47 1.54 -3.07 21.43
C HIS A 47 2.71 -2.86 22.40
N GLY A 48 3.88 -2.54 21.86
CA GLY A 48 5.01 -2.14 22.68
C GLY A 48 4.88 -0.69 23.15
N PRO A 49 5.74 -0.27 24.09
CA PRO A 49 5.63 1.03 24.75
C PRO A 49 5.73 2.21 23.77
N ASP A 50 6.45 2.05 22.66
CA ASP A 50 6.68 3.11 21.68
C ASP A 50 5.66 3.12 20.53
N TYR A 51 4.66 2.24 20.53
CA TYR A 51 3.73 2.08 19.40
C TYR A 51 2.99 3.39 19.06
N ASP A 52 2.42 4.07 20.06
CA ASP A 52 1.67 5.31 19.84
C ASP A 52 2.59 6.46 19.41
N ALA A 53 3.82 6.50 19.94
CA ALA A 53 4.82 7.48 19.54
C ALA A 53 5.28 7.28 18.08
N ILE A 54 5.44 6.03 17.65
CA ILE A 54 5.79 5.68 16.26
C ILE A 54 4.61 5.96 15.32
N LYS A 55 3.37 5.67 15.75
CA LYS A 55 2.16 5.96 14.96
C LYS A 55 1.97 7.47 14.79
N GLY A 56 2.28 8.27 15.80
CA GLY A 56 2.13 9.72 15.77
C GLY A 56 0.68 10.19 15.62
N SER A 57 0.51 11.48 15.34
CA SER A 57 -0.79 12.13 15.15
C SER A 57 -0.85 12.87 13.81
N PRO A 58 -1.98 12.84 13.08
CA PRO A 58 -2.15 13.68 11.89
C PRO A 58 -2.21 15.18 12.21
N ASP A 59 -2.52 15.57 13.46
CA ASP A 59 -2.55 16.97 13.89
C ASP A 59 -1.16 17.56 14.16
N ASP A 60 -0.17 16.70 14.40
CA ASP A 60 1.24 17.05 14.64
C ASP A 60 2.13 16.03 13.91
N PRO A 61 2.26 16.15 12.57
CA PRO A 61 2.95 15.16 11.76
C PRO A 61 4.46 15.18 12.05
N GLN A 62 5.00 14.01 12.39
CA GLN A 62 6.42 13.82 12.69
C GLN A 62 6.93 12.54 12.02
N THR A 63 8.19 12.57 11.56
CA THR A 63 8.83 11.37 11.01
C THR A 63 9.38 10.49 12.12
N ALA A 64 8.95 9.22 12.15
CA ALA A 64 9.51 8.20 13.02
C ALA A 64 10.46 7.27 12.24
N ILE A 65 11.68 7.08 12.75
CA ILE A 65 12.65 6.12 12.20
C ILE A 65 12.87 5.01 13.22
N VAL A 66 12.52 3.77 12.84
CA VAL A 66 12.60 2.61 13.74
C VAL A 66 13.81 1.75 13.39
N PHE A 67 14.84 1.82 14.24
CA PHE A 67 16.00 0.91 14.15
C PHE A 67 15.73 -0.35 14.99
N ALA A 68 15.68 -1.50 14.32
CA ALA A 68 15.60 -2.78 15.01
C ALA A 68 16.26 -3.90 14.20
N ALA A 69 16.80 -4.89 14.90
CA ALA A 69 17.41 -6.06 14.27
C ALA A 69 16.38 -6.85 13.45
N ARG A 70 16.87 -7.70 12.55
CA ARG A 70 16.03 -8.59 11.75
C ARG A 70 15.21 -9.50 12.68
N GLY A 71 13.90 -9.60 12.44
CA GLY A 71 12.99 -10.40 13.27
C GLY A 71 12.44 -9.68 14.51
N CYS A 72 12.83 -8.44 14.80
CA CYS A 72 12.32 -7.68 15.95
C CYS A 72 10.95 -7.00 15.71
N GLY A 73 10.22 -7.38 14.65
CA GLY A 73 8.84 -6.91 14.44
C GLY A 73 8.68 -5.58 13.72
N LYS A 74 9.68 -5.04 13.01
CA LYS A 74 9.56 -3.80 12.20
C LYS A 74 8.36 -3.85 11.26
N SER A 75 8.27 -4.89 10.45
CA SER A 75 7.18 -5.09 9.50
C SER A 75 5.85 -5.37 10.17
N ALA A 76 5.86 -5.93 11.40
CA ALA A 76 4.66 -6.10 12.20
C ALA A 76 4.12 -4.75 12.69
N TYR A 77 4.99 -3.87 13.24
CA TYR A 77 4.63 -2.51 13.62
C TYR A 77 4.04 -1.73 12.44
N ARG A 78 4.75 -1.71 11.31
CA ARG A 78 4.27 -1.04 10.09
C ARG A 78 2.93 -1.61 9.62
N ARG A 79 2.72 -2.93 9.68
CA ARG A 79 1.44 -3.56 9.32
C ARG A 79 0.31 -3.11 10.23
N MET A 80 0.56 -3.11 11.54
CA MET A 80 -0.44 -2.70 12.53
C MET A 80 -0.81 -1.23 12.42
N ILE A 81 0.16 -0.35 12.17
CA ILE A 81 -0.10 1.07 11.88
C ILE A 81 -0.95 1.17 10.61
N GLN A 82 -0.55 0.50 9.52
CA GLN A 82 -1.30 0.51 8.27
C GLN A 82 -2.76 0.06 8.46
N THR A 83 -2.99 -1.05 9.16
CA THR A 83 -4.35 -1.59 9.37
C THR A 83 -5.20 -0.75 10.31
N SER A 84 -4.58 0.14 11.10
CA SER A 84 -5.27 1.14 11.94
C SER A 84 -5.56 2.46 11.21
N CYS A 85 -5.33 2.48 9.90
CA CYS A 85 -5.48 3.62 9.01
C CYS A 85 -6.30 3.23 7.77
N ARG A 86 -6.79 4.23 7.04
CA ARG A 86 -7.40 4.04 5.73
C ARG A 86 -6.38 3.42 4.76
N PRO A 87 -6.80 2.55 3.84
CA PRO A 87 -8.19 2.17 3.59
C PRO A 87 -8.70 1.00 4.45
N ASP A 88 -7.88 0.48 5.39
CA ASP A 88 -8.17 -0.75 6.13
C ASP A 88 -9.04 -0.51 7.38
N ASP A 89 -8.86 0.62 8.08
CA ASP A 89 -9.72 1.07 9.18
C ASP A 89 -10.76 2.08 8.69
N ASP A 90 -12.03 1.72 8.86
CA ASP A 90 -13.15 2.48 8.37
C ASP A 90 -13.51 3.73 9.20
N GLU A 91 -12.84 3.99 10.32
CA GLU A 91 -13.05 5.15 11.17
C GLU A 91 -11.82 6.08 11.21
N SER A 92 -10.67 5.61 10.75
CA SER A 92 -9.43 6.39 10.82
C SER A 92 -9.46 7.62 9.91
N PRO A 93 -8.97 8.79 10.33
CA PRO A 93 -8.87 9.97 9.47
C PRO A 93 -7.61 9.98 8.60
N VAL A 94 -6.74 8.97 8.70
CA VAL A 94 -5.41 8.95 8.09
C VAL A 94 -5.35 7.92 6.97
N LEU A 95 -4.76 8.29 5.82
CA LEU A 95 -4.44 7.35 4.74
C LEU A 95 -3.04 6.78 4.91
N ALA A 96 -2.93 5.46 5.10
CA ALA A 96 -1.66 4.77 5.14
C ALA A 96 -1.25 4.30 3.74
N VAL A 97 -0.22 4.95 3.18
CA VAL A 97 0.39 4.60 1.90
C VAL A 97 1.60 3.70 2.16
N PRO A 98 1.51 2.38 1.89
CA PRO A 98 2.67 1.51 1.99
C PRO A 98 3.66 1.82 0.87
N TYR A 99 4.92 2.03 1.24
CA TYR A 99 6.05 2.13 0.32
C TYR A 99 7.07 1.04 0.64
N THR A 100 6.81 -0.15 0.10
CA THR A 100 7.57 -1.37 0.43
C THR A 100 8.14 -2.10 -0.78
N ASP A 101 7.81 -1.64 -2.00
CA ASP A 101 8.34 -2.19 -3.24
C ASP A 101 9.29 -1.16 -3.87
N PHE A 102 10.58 -1.49 -3.87
CA PHE A 102 11.63 -0.65 -4.43
C PHE A 102 12.07 -1.11 -5.83
N THR A 103 11.35 -2.07 -6.44
CA THR A 103 11.73 -2.65 -7.74
C THR A 103 11.89 -1.57 -8.81
N ASP A 104 10.92 -0.66 -8.94
CA ASP A 104 10.97 0.38 -9.96
C ASP A 104 12.12 1.36 -9.70
N VAL A 105 12.29 1.82 -8.46
CA VAL A 105 13.39 2.73 -8.06
C VAL A 105 14.76 2.11 -8.33
N LEU A 106 14.96 0.86 -7.90
CA LEU A 106 16.23 0.15 -8.09
C LEU A 106 16.48 -0.19 -9.56
N SER A 107 15.43 -0.37 -10.37
CA SER A 107 15.59 -0.62 -11.81
C SER A 107 15.97 0.64 -12.60
N ALA A 108 15.62 1.82 -12.08
CA ALA A 108 15.95 3.12 -12.68
C ALA A 108 17.37 3.61 -12.33
N ALA A 109 17.96 3.06 -11.25
CA ALA A 109 19.31 3.37 -10.80
C ALA A 109 20.31 2.27 -11.18
N ARG A 110 21.61 2.63 -11.29
CA ARG A 110 22.67 1.63 -11.52
C ARG A 110 23.06 0.90 -10.23
N SER A 111 22.97 1.60 -9.11
CA SER A 111 23.25 1.11 -7.76
C SER A 111 22.37 1.85 -6.75
N PRO A 112 22.20 1.34 -5.51
CA PRO A 112 21.49 2.05 -4.45
C PRO A 112 21.99 3.48 -4.21
N ALA A 113 23.29 3.74 -4.39
CA ALA A 113 23.88 5.06 -4.24
C ALA A 113 23.55 6.04 -5.38
N ASP A 114 23.05 5.55 -6.52
CA ASP A 114 22.59 6.40 -7.64
C ASP A 114 21.10 6.76 -7.52
N VAL A 115 20.40 6.27 -6.48
CA VAL A 115 18.98 6.57 -6.28
C VAL A 115 18.82 8.04 -5.88
N THR A 116 17.89 8.73 -6.54
CA THR A 116 17.60 10.14 -6.28
C THR A 116 16.27 10.34 -5.56
N MET A 117 16.06 11.55 -5.03
CA MET A 117 14.78 11.94 -4.44
C MET A 117 13.63 11.82 -5.45
N GLU A 118 13.85 12.24 -6.68
CA GLU A 118 12.84 12.16 -7.74
C GLU A 118 12.39 10.72 -7.95
N MET A 119 13.32 9.76 -8.02
CA MET A 119 12.98 8.34 -8.18
C MET A 119 12.10 7.84 -7.03
N HIS A 120 12.41 8.21 -5.79
CA HIS A 120 11.57 7.86 -4.64
C HIS A 120 10.19 8.50 -4.72
N VAL A 121 10.11 9.79 -5.03
CA VAL A 121 8.83 10.50 -5.08
C VAL A 121 7.95 9.95 -6.20
N GLU A 122 8.49 9.57 -7.35
CA GLU A 122 7.72 8.92 -8.41
C GLU A 122 7.11 7.59 -7.94
N ALA A 123 7.90 6.73 -7.28
CA ALA A 123 7.43 5.44 -6.77
C ALA A 123 6.43 5.59 -5.60
N LEU A 124 6.68 6.56 -4.72
CA LEU A 124 5.81 6.92 -3.61
C LEU A 124 4.48 7.45 -4.12
N LEU A 125 4.47 8.36 -5.10
CA LEU A 125 3.24 8.87 -5.73
C LEU A 125 2.49 7.78 -6.48
N GLY A 126 3.18 6.82 -7.10
CA GLY A 126 2.54 5.63 -7.68
C GLY A 126 1.79 4.82 -6.62
N SER A 127 2.46 4.53 -5.50
CA SER A 127 1.86 3.81 -4.36
C SER A 127 0.69 4.61 -3.75
N ALA A 128 0.84 5.92 -3.64
CA ALA A 128 -0.16 6.84 -3.11
C ALA A 128 -1.40 6.92 -4.01
N ALA A 129 -1.22 6.98 -5.32
CA ALA A 129 -2.27 6.95 -6.33
C ALA A 129 -3.15 5.71 -6.21
N VAL A 130 -2.51 4.54 -6.11
CA VAL A 130 -3.20 3.24 -5.98
C VAL A 130 -3.93 3.17 -4.64
N THR A 131 -3.30 3.62 -3.57
CA THR A 131 -3.90 3.61 -2.22
C THR A 131 -5.11 4.52 -2.14
N LEU A 132 -5.03 5.74 -2.70
CA LEU A 132 -6.17 6.66 -2.75
C LEU A 132 -7.28 6.12 -3.67
N LEU A 133 -6.97 5.47 -4.79
CA LEU A 133 -7.97 4.79 -5.61
C LEU A 133 -8.75 3.73 -4.79
N ARG A 134 -8.05 2.93 -3.99
CA ARG A 134 -8.67 1.92 -3.13
C ARG A 134 -9.58 2.55 -2.07
N GLU A 135 -9.13 3.66 -1.47
CA GLU A 135 -9.96 4.41 -0.54
C GLU A 135 -11.22 4.97 -1.22
N LEU A 136 -11.07 5.58 -2.39
CA LEU A 136 -12.21 6.08 -3.16
C LEU A 136 -13.14 4.95 -3.62
N LEU A 137 -12.63 3.76 -3.92
CA LEU A 137 -13.48 2.59 -4.21
C LEU A 137 -14.27 2.16 -2.97
N ARG A 138 -13.69 2.23 -1.76
CA ARG A 138 -14.42 1.97 -0.51
C ARG A 138 -15.44 3.06 -0.21
N ARG A 139 -15.14 4.32 -0.55
CA ARG A 139 -16.03 5.49 -0.41
C ARG A 139 -16.24 6.25 -1.72
N PRO A 140 -17.05 5.71 -2.65
CA PRO A 140 -17.25 6.35 -3.95
C PRO A 140 -17.81 7.76 -3.86
N ALA A 141 -18.62 8.05 -2.84
CA ALA A 141 -19.19 9.37 -2.60
C ALA A 141 -18.13 10.45 -2.35
N SER A 142 -16.98 10.12 -1.75
CA SER A 142 -15.90 11.09 -1.49
C SER A 142 -15.38 11.73 -2.77
N PHE A 143 -15.37 10.97 -3.89
CA PHE A 143 -14.94 11.50 -5.18
C PHE A 143 -15.89 12.56 -5.74
N ASP A 144 -17.19 12.42 -5.49
CA ASP A 144 -18.22 13.35 -5.97
C ASP A 144 -18.14 14.72 -5.28
N TYR A 145 -17.47 14.81 -4.12
CA TYR A 145 -17.22 16.06 -3.42
C TYR A 145 -15.89 16.74 -3.79
N LEU A 146 -14.98 16.03 -4.48
CA LEU A 146 -13.72 16.63 -4.91
C LEU A 146 -13.95 17.76 -5.93
N PRO A 147 -13.22 18.89 -5.83
CA PRO A 147 -13.18 19.89 -6.89
C PRO A 147 -12.78 19.31 -8.23
N PHE A 148 -13.16 19.97 -9.33
CA PHE A 148 -12.84 19.50 -10.68
C PHE A 148 -11.32 19.39 -10.89
N GLU A 149 -10.58 20.39 -10.42
CA GLU A 149 -9.12 20.47 -10.47
C GLU A 149 -8.49 19.27 -9.77
N SER A 150 -9.02 18.87 -8.62
CA SER A 150 -8.52 17.76 -7.81
C SER A 150 -8.81 16.41 -8.45
N ARG A 151 -9.98 16.25 -9.09
CA ARG A 151 -10.28 15.06 -9.91
C ARG A 151 -9.33 14.97 -11.10
N ALA A 152 -9.09 16.10 -11.78
CA ALA A 152 -8.20 16.17 -12.93
C ALA A 152 -6.74 15.90 -12.53
N PHE A 153 -6.31 16.42 -11.38
CA PHE A 153 -5.01 16.15 -10.80
C PHE A 153 -4.87 14.67 -10.39
N PHE A 154 -5.85 14.09 -9.70
CA PHE A 154 -5.86 12.66 -9.38
C PHE A 154 -5.76 11.78 -10.64
N LYS A 155 -6.51 12.14 -11.68
CA LYS A 155 -6.45 11.46 -12.98
C LYS A 155 -5.08 11.60 -13.65
N TRP A 156 -4.47 12.77 -13.61
CA TRP A 156 -3.12 12.96 -14.11
C TRP A 156 -2.09 12.15 -13.31
N LEU A 157 -2.16 12.18 -11.98
CA LEU A 157 -1.25 11.50 -11.07
C LEU A 157 -1.33 9.99 -11.24
N THR A 158 -2.54 9.42 -11.30
CA THR A 158 -2.75 7.98 -11.58
C THR A 158 -2.27 7.58 -12.97
N HIS A 159 -2.51 8.41 -13.98
CA HIS A 159 -2.03 8.13 -15.34
C HIS A 159 -0.50 8.20 -15.45
N THR A 160 0.14 9.13 -14.75
CA THR A 160 1.59 9.37 -14.82
C THR A 160 2.36 8.32 -14.01
N TYR A 161 1.99 8.10 -12.75
CA TYR A 161 2.77 7.29 -11.81
C TYR A 161 2.21 5.89 -11.56
N ALA A 162 0.95 5.64 -11.93
CA ALA A 162 0.32 4.32 -11.75
C ALA A 162 -0.50 3.85 -12.99
N PRO A 163 -0.05 4.03 -14.25
CA PRO A 163 -0.89 3.79 -15.43
C PRO A 163 -1.44 2.37 -15.53
N ARG A 164 -0.74 1.38 -14.95
CA ARG A 164 -1.18 -0.03 -14.94
C ARG A 164 -2.49 -0.21 -14.16
N ILE A 165 -2.72 0.56 -13.09
CA ILE A 165 -3.93 0.41 -12.28
C ILE A 165 -5.21 0.79 -13.05
N LEU A 166 -5.09 1.67 -14.05
CA LEU A 166 -6.20 2.14 -14.88
C LEU A 166 -6.57 1.15 -15.99
N ARG A 167 -5.85 0.04 -16.14
CA ARG A 167 -6.17 -0.99 -17.13
C ARG A 167 -7.45 -1.74 -16.71
N PRO A 168 -8.31 -2.14 -17.67
CA PRO A 168 -9.57 -2.84 -17.38
C PRO A 168 -9.43 -4.02 -16.41
N LEU A 169 -8.42 -4.89 -16.63
CA LEU A 169 -8.21 -6.07 -15.79
C LEU A 169 -7.89 -5.69 -14.34
N ASN A 170 -6.97 -4.73 -14.14
CA ASN A 170 -6.56 -4.29 -12.81
C ASN A 170 -7.70 -3.57 -12.07
N LEU A 171 -8.49 -2.74 -12.75
CA LEU A 171 -9.67 -2.13 -12.14
C LEU A 171 -10.71 -3.17 -11.72
N ILE A 172 -10.89 -4.26 -12.48
CA ILE A 172 -11.78 -5.36 -12.08
C ILE A 172 -11.24 -6.09 -10.84
N GLU A 173 -9.92 -6.27 -10.73
CA GLU A 173 -9.29 -6.86 -9.55
C GLU A 173 -9.49 -5.99 -8.30
N GLU A 174 -9.30 -4.68 -8.42
CA GLU A 174 -9.55 -3.73 -7.33
C GLU A 174 -11.03 -3.70 -6.92
N LEU A 175 -11.95 -3.75 -7.90
CA LEU A 175 -13.38 -3.87 -7.64
C LEU A 175 -13.74 -5.15 -6.87
N LYS A 176 -13.12 -6.28 -7.23
CA LYS A 176 -13.29 -7.56 -6.52
C LYS A 176 -12.72 -7.54 -5.11
N ALA A 177 -11.69 -6.75 -4.86
CA ALA A 177 -11.08 -6.61 -3.54
C ALA A 177 -11.93 -5.72 -2.61
N VAL A 178 -12.67 -4.75 -3.14
CA VAL A 178 -13.41 -3.75 -2.36
C VAL A 178 -14.89 -4.09 -2.17
N GLY A 179 -15.57 -4.59 -3.20
CA GLY A 179 -16.94 -5.11 -3.08
C GLY A 179 -16.90 -6.61 -2.85
N GLU A 180 -17.77 -7.16 -2.00
CA GLU A 180 -18.04 -8.61 -1.99
C GLU A 180 -18.22 -9.06 -3.45
N CYS A 181 -17.22 -9.82 -3.93
CA CYS A 181 -17.02 -10.26 -5.31
C CYS A 181 -18.14 -9.83 -6.25
N LEU A 182 -17.96 -8.68 -6.93
CA LEU A 182 -18.77 -8.30 -8.08
C LEU A 182 -18.95 -9.59 -8.90
N LYS A 183 -20.17 -10.17 -8.88
CA LYS A 183 -20.45 -11.50 -9.45
C LYS A 183 -20.46 -11.35 -10.96
N ILE A 184 -19.27 -11.19 -11.53
CA ILE A 184 -19.05 -11.00 -12.95
C ILE A 184 -18.76 -12.36 -13.53
N GLU A 185 -19.63 -12.82 -14.42
CA GLU A 185 -19.40 -14.03 -15.20
C GLU A 185 -18.08 -13.92 -15.99
N GLU A 186 -17.31 -15.01 -16.07
CA GLU A 186 -16.02 -14.99 -16.78
C GLU A 186 -16.14 -14.51 -18.23
N ARG A 187 -17.24 -14.85 -18.91
CA ARG A 187 -17.49 -14.42 -20.28
C ARG A 187 -17.62 -12.89 -20.37
N THR A 188 -18.36 -12.29 -19.44
CA THR A 188 -18.54 -10.84 -19.34
C THR A 188 -17.23 -10.15 -18.99
N MET A 189 -16.46 -10.70 -18.04
CA MET A 189 -15.12 -10.19 -17.70
C MET A 189 -14.21 -10.22 -18.92
N ARG A 190 -14.10 -11.38 -19.60
CA ARG A 190 -13.28 -11.54 -20.81
C ARG A 190 -13.66 -10.55 -21.90
N ASP A 191 -14.96 -10.29 -22.09
CA ASP A 191 -15.41 -9.36 -23.11
C ASP A 191 -15.12 -7.89 -22.74
N ALA A 192 -15.38 -7.50 -21.49
CA ALA A 192 -15.12 -6.15 -21.00
C ALA A 192 -13.62 -5.80 -21.01
N THR A 193 -12.73 -6.78 -20.80
CA THR A 193 -11.27 -6.54 -20.79
C THR A 193 -10.61 -6.56 -22.18
N ARG A 194 -11.37 -6.79 -23.27
CA ARG A 194 -10.80 -6.85 -24.64
C ARG A 194 -10.29 -5.52 -25.16
N SER A 195 -10.95 -4.43 -24.81
CA SER A 195 -10.57 -3.08 -25.22
C SER A 195 -11.03 -2.06 -24.18
N HIS A 196 -10.45 -0.87 -24.23
CA HIS A 196 -10.85 0.24 -23.38
C HIS A 196 -12.32 0.65 -23.63
N GLU A 197 -12.76 0.70 -24.88
CA GLU A 197 -14.13 1.06 -25.27
C GLU A 197 -15.16 0.08 -24.69
N ARG A 198 -14.93 -1.23 -24.83
CA ARG A 198 -15.81 -2.26 -24.27
C ARG A 198 -15.89 -2.18 -22.75
N PHE A 199 -14.77 -1.83 -22.10
CA PHE A 199 -14.75 -1.63 -20.67
C PHE A 199 -15.63 -0.44 -20.25
N LEU A 200 -15.55 0.68 -20.98
CA LEU A 200 -16.40 1.84 -20.72
C LEU A 200 -17.89 1.52 -20.96
N GLU A 201 -18.23 0.86 -22.07
CA GLU A 201 -19.61 0.42 -22.35
C GLU A 201 -20.16 -0.49 -21.23
N TRP A 202 -19.34 -1.40 -20.72
CA TRP A 202 -19.70 -2.27 -19.61
C TRP A 202 -19.95 -1.47 -18.33
N LEU A 203 -19.07 -0.53 -17.98
CA LEU A 203 -19.25 0.33 -16.82
C LEU A 203 -20.48 1.24 -16.97
N GLU A 204 -20.75 1.76 -18.16
CA GLU A 204 -21.93 2.61 -18.45
C GLU A 204 -23.22 1.86 -18.13
N ARG A 205 -23.33 0.61 -18.59
CA ARG A 205 -24.50 -0.23 -18.28
C ARG A 205 -24.68 -0.42 -16.78
N LEU A 206 -23.61 -0.76 -16.05
CA LEU A 206 -23.66 -0.93 -14.60
C LEU A 206 -23.99 0.37 -13.85
N SER A 207 -23.47 1.50 -14.32
CA SER A 207 -23.73 2.82 -13.73
C SER A 207 -25.21 3.23 -13.88
N MET A 208 -25.83 2.90 -15.02
CA MET A 208 -27.27 3.10 -15.23
C MET A 208 -28.13 2.27 -14.28
N ASP A 209 -27.64 1.10 -13.86
CA ASP A 209 -28.28 0.25 -12.85
C ASP A 209 -28.03 0.75 -11.40
N GLY A 210 -27.42 1.92 -11.23
CA GLY A 210 -27.14 2.53 -9.92
C GLY A 210 -25.87 2.02 -9.24
N ASN A 211 -25.01 1.27 -9.96
CA ASN A 211 -23.76 0.79 -9.38
C ASN A 211 -22.77 1.94 -9.11
N ARG A 212 -22.59 2.28 -7.82
CA ARG A 212 -21.74 3.38 -7.37
C ARG A 212 -20.27 3.25 -7.79
N TRP A 213 -19.73 2.04 -7.83
CA TRP A 213 -18.34 1.83 -8.24
C TRP A 213 -18.15 2.03 -9.74
N ALA A 214 -19.11 1.57 -10.54
CA ALA A 214 -19.09 1.82 -11.98
C ALA A 214 -19.18 3.31 -12.30
N ARG A 215 -20.05 4.05 -11.58
CA ARG A 215 -20.12 5.52 -11.69
C ARG A 215 -18.79 6.19 -11.33
N LEU A 216 -18.16 5.82 -10.21
CA LEU A 216 -16.86 6.35 -9.81
C LEU A 216 -15.80 6.11 -10.89
N LEU A 217 -15.66 4.86 -11.35
CA LEU A 217 -14.66 4.51 -12.36
C LEU A 217 -14.91 5.24 -13.67
N LEU A 218 -16.15 5.39 -14.12
CA LEU A 218 -16.47 6.21 -15.29
C LEU A 218 -16.05 7.65 -15.09
N ASN A 219 -16.35 8.24 -13.93
CA ASN A 219 -15.97 9.62 -13.62
C ASN A 219 -14.45 9.77 -13.68
N ILE A 220 -13.68 8.87 -13.06
CA ILE A 220 -12.21 8.88 -13.11
C ILE A 220 -11.71 8.71 -14.56
N LEU A 221 -12.22 7.72 -15.29
CA LEU A 221 -11.72 7.37 -16.62
C LEU A 221 -12.03 8.45 -17.67
N ARG A 222 -13.17 9.14 -17.55
CA ARG A 222 -13.59 10.22 -18.44
C ARG A 222 -13.06 11.60 -18.04
N THR A 223 -12.55 11.74 -16.81
CA THR A 223 -11.91 13.00 -16.40
C THR A 223 -10.70 13.26 -17.29
N GLN A 224 -10.58 14.48 -17.81
CA GLN A 224 -9.39 14.89 -18.54
C GLN A 224 -8.27 15.16 -17.53
N PRO A 225 -7.08 14.52 -17.66
CA PRO A 225 -5.97 14.78 -16.76
C PRO A 225 -5.47 16.21 -16.95
N VAL A 226 -5.23 16.90 -15.84
CA VAL A 226 -4.59 18.22 -15.84
C VAL A 226 -3.31 18.11 -14.99
N PRO A 227 -2.12 18.28 -15.58
CA PRO A 227 -0.89 18.32 -14.82
C PRO A 227 -0.85 19.54 -13.90
N PRO A 228 -0.20 19.45 -12.73
CA PRO A 228 0.11 20.65 -11.97
C PRO A 228 1.12 21.51 -12.75
N PRO A 229 1.32 22.80 -12.39
CA PRO A 229 2.28 23.66 -13.07
C PRO A 229 3.70 23.07 -13.10
N ASP A 230 4.47 23.33 -14.15
CA ASP A 230 5.84 22.78 -14.32
C ASP A 230 6.76 22.99 -13.11
N ARG A 231 6.61 24.12 -12.40
CA ARG A 231 7.38 24.41 -11.17
C ARG A 231 7.10 23.42 -10.04
N VAL A 232 5.87 22.90 -9.98
CA VAL A 232 5.44 21.90 -9.01
C VAL A 232 5.94 20.53 -9.44
N MET A 233 5.81 20.19 -10.72
CA MET A 233 6.31 18.91 -11.26
C MET A 233 7.82 18.73 -11.09
N ARG A 234 8.60 19.82 -11.16
CA ARG A 234 10.06 19.81 -10.95
C ARG A 234 10.49 19.89 -9.48
N ASN A 235 9.54 19.97 -8.56
CA ASN A 235 9.79 20.08 -7.13
C ASN A 235 9.13 18.89 -6.42
N PRO A 236 9.90 17.86 -6.03
CA PRO A 236 9.36 16.67 -5.37
C PRO A 236 8.50 16.99 -4.14
N ALA A 237 8.89 17.98 -3.33
CA ALA A 237 8.14 18.47 -2.18
C ALA A 237 6.75 18.99 -2.53
N ALA A 238 6.73 19.89 -3.52
CA ALA A 238 5.51 20.52 -3.94
C ALA A 238 4.54 19.47 -4.50
N LEU A 239 5.07 18.48 -5.23
CA LEU A 239 4.25 17.44 -5.83
C LEU A 239 3.64 16.48 -4.79
N VAL A 240 4.41 16.08 -3.76
CA VAL A 240 3.87 15.30 -2.63
C VAL A 240 2.82 16.12 -1.87
N ARG A 241 3.04 17.43 -1.70
CA ARG A 241 2.06 18.32 -1.05
C ARG A 241 0.74 18.40 -1.81
N GLU A 242 0.76 18.53 -3.14
CA GLU A 242 -0.47 18.48 -3.95
C GLU A 242 -1.23 17.16 -3.74
N PHE A 243 -0.52 16.04 -3.57
CA PHE A 243 -1.17 14.76 -3.24
C PHE A 243 -1.80 14.78 -1.84
N VAL A 244 -1.10 15.32 -0.83
CA VAL A 244 -1.64 15.45 0.53
C VAL A 244 -2.89 16.34 0.53
N ASP A 245 -2.86 17.46 -0.19
CA ASP A 245 -4.01 18.36 -0.33
C ASP A 245 -5.19 17.67 -1.03
N LEU A 246 -4.94 16.89 -2.08
CA LEU A 246 -5.94 16.04 -2.72
C LEU A 246 -6.56 15.04 -1.72
N ALA A 247 -5.72 14.36 -0.94
CA ALA A 247 -6.19 13.41 0.07
C ALA A 247 -7.07 14.10 1.11
N ARG A 248 -6.71 15.29 1.58
CA ARG A 248 -7.53 16.07 2.50
C ARG A 248 -8.87 16.49 1.94
N GLN A 249 -8.89 16.94 0.69
CA GLN A 249 -10.13 17.31 0.02
C GLN A 249 -11.07 16.11 -0.16
N SER A 250 -10.55 14.87 -0.11
CA SER A 250 -11.36 13.65 -0.10
C SER A 250 -11.94 13.28 1.28
N GLY A 251 -11.63 14.07 2.32
CA GLY A 251 -12.15 13.90 3.68
C GLY A 251 -11.16 13.33 4.70
N LEU A 252 -9.87 13.23 4.35
CA LEU A 252 -8.81 12.74 5.23
C LEU A 252 -8.17 13.91 6.01
N GLN A 253 -7.56 13.64 7.16
CA GLN A 253 -6.80 14.63 7.93
C GLN A 253 -5.30 14.57 7.62
N GLY A 254 -4.77 13.38 7.35
CA GLY A 254 -3.36 13.17 7.07
C GLY A 254 -3.06 11.96 6.20
N VAL A 255 -1.80 11.85 5.78
CA VAL A 255 -1.26 10.73 5.01
C VAL A 255 0.01 10.23 5.69
N TYR A 256 0.08 8.93 5.95
CA TYR A 256 1.29 8.28 6.46
C TYR A 256 1.96 7.50 5.33
N PHE A 257 3.19 7.86 4.99
CA PHE A 257 4.04 7.08 4.09
C PHE A 257 4.81 6.05 4.91
N LEU A 258 4.45 4.78 4.75
CA LEU A 258 4.97 3.68 5.54
C LEU A 258 6.09 2.95 4.78
N VAL A 259 7.34 3.30 5.08
CA VAL A 259 8.53 2.75 4.43
C VAL A 259 9.03 1.51 5.19
N ASP A 260 9.16 0.37 4.51
CA ASP A 260 9.60 -0.90 5.10
C ASP A 260 10.17 -1.83 4.03
N GLY A 261 10.92 -2.88 4.42
CA GLY A 261 11.49 -3.85 3.49
C GLY A 261 12.76 -3.40 2.76
N LEU A 262 13.40 -2.33 3.24
CA LEU A 262 14.67 -1.82 2.70
C LEU A 262 15.79 -2.86 2.77
N ASP A 263 15.75 -3.80 3.72
CA ASP A 263 16.71 -4.89 3.93
C ASP A 263 16.27 -6.22 3.30
N GLU A 264 15.24 -6.22 2.45
CA GLU A 264 14.69 -7.44 1.83
C GLU A 264 14.96 -7.54 0.32
N VAL A 265 15.42 -6.45 -0.30
CA VAL A 265 15.71 -6.40 -1.74
C VAL A 265 17.14 -6.87 -2.03
N ARG A 266 17.34 -7.53 -3.18
CA ARG A 266 18.64 -8.16 -3.53
C ARG A 266 19.86 -7.23 -3.40
N PRO A 267 19.81 -5.95 -3.81
CA PRO A 267 20.96 -5.07 -3.70
C PRO A 267 21.35 -4.68 -2.26
N THR A 268 20.46 -4.89 -1.28
CA THR A 268 20.61 -4.37 0.10
C THR A 268 20.56 -5.44 1.19
N VAL A 269 20.07 -6.65 0.89
CA VAL A 269 19.78 -7.72 1.88
C VAL A 269 20.93 -8.09 2.82
N SER A 270 22.17 -7.90 2.36
CA SER A 270 23.39 -8.20 3.11
C SER A 270 24.35 -7.01 3.21
N ASP A 271 23.89 -5.81 2.84
CA ASP A 271 24.71 -4.61 2.79
C ASP A 271 23.98 -3.43 3.47
N PRO A 272 24.25 -3.20 4.77
CA PRO A 272 23.68 -2.06 5.50
C PRO A 272 24.07 -0.70 4.90
N THR A 273 25.20 -0.61 4.20
CA THR A 273 25.63 0.62 3.53
C THR A 273 24.72 0.88 2.34
N ALA A 274 24.42 -0.15 1.55
CA ALA A 274 23.46 -0.05 0.44
C ALA A 274 22.04 0.30 0.93
N VAL A 275 21.62 -0.16 2.11
CA VAL A 275 20.36 0.28 2.74
C VAL A 275 20.41 1.77 3.05
N ALA A 276 21.51 2.24 3.66
CA ALA A 276 21.69 3.66 3.99
C ALA A 276 21.71 4.52 2.73
N ASP A 277 22.45 4.11 1.69
CA ASP A 277 22.51 4.78 0.40
C ASP A 277 21.12 4.86 -0.27
N LEU A 278 20.36 3.76 -0.23
CA LEU A 278 19.01 3.72 -0.78
C LEU A 278 18.08 4.72 -0.07
N VAL A 279 18.14 4.86 1.24
CA VAL A 279 17.21 5.72 1.99
C VAL A 279 17.74 7.15 2.20
N ALA A 280 19.04 7.39 1.97
CA ALA A 280 19.69 8.68 2.21
C ALA A 280 18.97 9.87 1.55
N PRO A 281 18.48 9.78 0.29
CA PRO A 281 17.73 10.88 -0.30
C PRO A 281 16.50 11.25 0.54
N LEU A 282 15.70 10.26 0.95
CA LEU A 282 14.50 10.48 1.78
C LEU A 282 14.83 11.11 3.14
N LEU A 283 15.91 10.66 3.78
CA LEU A 283 16.33 11.18 5.08
C LEU A 283 16.95 12.57 5.01
N ALA A 284 17.51 12.97 3.86
CA ALA A 284 18.09 14.30 3.68
C ALA A 284 17.02 15.42 3.69
N GLU A 285 15.77 15.07 3.41
CA GLU A 285 14.66 16.02 3.23
C GLU A 285 13.43 15.61 4.07
N LEU A 286 13.63 15.36 5.37
CA LEU A 286 12.54 15.05 6.31
C LEU A 286 11.34 16.02 6.27
N PRO A 287 11.49 17.33 6.00
CA PRO A 287 10.33 18.21 5.83
C PRO A 287 9.34 17.79 4.71
N LEU A 288 9.76 16.91 3.79
CA LEU A 288 8.87 16.26 2.80
C LEU A 288 7.93 15.23 3.42
N LEU A 289 8.35 14.63 4.53
CA LEU A 289 7.65 13.56 5.25
C LEU A 289 6.83 14.09 6.42
N GLU A 290 7.02 15.37 6.79
CA GLU A 290 6.31 16.08 7.86
C GLU A 290 5.41 17.18 7.29
N LEU A 291 4.73 16.88 6.18
CA LEU A 291 3.83 17.84 5.56
C LEU A 291 2.60 18.04 6.46
N PRO A 292 2.34 19.28 6.90
CA PRO A 292 1.18 19.62 7.72
C PRO A 292 -0.08 19.54 6.91
#